data_AF-A0A7T8KIF1-F1
#
_entry.id   AF-A0A7T8KIF1-F1
#
_cell.length_a   1.000
_cell.length_b   1.000
_cell.length_c   1.000
_cell.angle_alpha   90.00
_cell.angle_beta   90.00
_cell.angle_gamma   90.00
#
_symmetry.space_group_name_H-M   'P 1'
#
loop_
_entity.id
_entity.type
_entity.pdbx_description
1 polymer ?
#
loop_
_entity_poly.entity_id
_entity_poly.type
_entity_poly.pdbx_seq_one_letter_code
_entity_poly.pdbx_strand_id
1 'polypeptide(L)'
;TFMFENVPVDKIGITNTRLSNLEYLGSDMIEAGNEFGAETPYGSALIRVGQTEKSLGETERDYIRGGHSGLIAPLQNFLDSDMRNIIRSRKVLENKRLDLDACKTKVRKCRAMTIQTPQ
;
A
#
# COMPACT_ATOMS: atom_id res chain seq x y z
N THR A 1 -1.74 -0.24 19.20
CA THR A 1 -3.12 -0.42 18.68
C THR A 1 -3.20 -0.75 17.19
N PHE A 2 -2.16 -0.59 16.36
CA PHE A 2 -2.16 -1.00 14.93
C PHE A 2 -1.37 -2.30 14.64
N MET A 3 -1.13 -3.14 15.64
CA MET A 3 -0.15 -4.25 15.54
C MET A 3 -0.63 -5.48 14.76
N PHE A 4 -1.91 -5.61 14.43
CA PHE A 4 -2.47 -6.91 14.01
C PHE A 4 -2.96 -7.01 12.56
N GLU A 5 -2.95 -5.93 11.79
CA GLU A 5 -3.19 -6.02 10.33
C GLU A 5 -1.97 -6.45 9.52
N ASN A 6 -0.79 -6.49 10.15
CA ASN A 6 0.46 -6.84 9.47
C ASN A 6 0.75 -8.34 9.40
N VAL A 7 -0.16 -9.21 9.83
CA VAL A 7 -0.03 -10.64 9.53
C VAL A 7 -0.53 -10.83 8.10
N PRO A 8 0.31 -11.30 7.15
CA PRO A 8 -0.12 -11.55 5.79
C PRO A 8 -0.90 -12.86 5.75
N VAL A 9 -2.11 -12.85 6.32
CA VAL A 9 -3.01 -14.01 6.42
C VAL A 9 -3.32 -14.55 5.02
N ASP A 10 -3.39 -13.64 4.03
CA ASP A 10 -3.56 -13.95 2.61
C ASP A 10 -2.39 -14.76 2.01
N LYS A 11 -1.16 -14.58 2.51
CA LYS A 11 0.02 -15.36 2.07
C LYS A 11 0.09 -16.76 2.69
N ILE A 12 -0.67 -17.00 3.76
CA ILE A 12 -0.71 -18.27 4.49
C ILE A 12 -1.92 -19.11 4.05
N GLY A 13 -2.78 -18.59 3.17
CA GLY A 13 -4.01 -19.28 2.75
C GLY A 13 -5.04 -19.41 3.88
N ILE A 14 -4.83 -18.70 5.00
CA ILE A 14 -5.76 -18.66 6.13
C ILE A 14 -6.55 -17.37 5.98
N THR A 15 -7.83 -17.48 5.60
CA THR A 15 -8.74 -16.33 5.67
C THR A 15 -8.83 -15.89 7.13
N ASN A 16 -8.55 -14.62 7.41
CA ASN A 16 -8.71 -14.08 8.76
C ASN A 16 -10.19 -14.13 9.15
N THR A 17 -10.56 -15.12 9.96
CA THR A 17 -11.91 -15.31 10.49
C THR A 17 -12.16 -14.47 11.74
N ARG A 18 -11.17 -13.71 12.21
CA ARG A 18 -11.29 -12.89 13.41
C ARG A 18 -12.15 -11.67 13.14
N LEU A 19 -13.19 -11.52 13.95
CA LEU A 19 -14.09 -10.38 13.92
C LEU A 19 -13.34 -9.09 14.34
N SER A 20 -13.81 -7.95 13.85
CA SER A 20 -13.37 -6.63 14.34
C SER A 20 -13.86 -6.39 15.77
N ASN A 21 -13.24 -5.44 16.46
CA ASN A 21 -13.67 -5.07 17.81
C ASN A 21 -15.13 -4.61 17.84
N LEU A 22 -15.59 -3.92 16.79
CA LEU A 22 -16.98 -3.46 16.65
C LEU A 22 -17.93 -4.64 16.43
N GLU A 23 -17.51 -5.67 15.70
CA GLU A 23 -18.31 -6.88 15.49
C GLU A 23 -18.44 -7.74 16.76
N TYR A 24 -17.39 -7.79 17.59
CA TYR A 24 -17.45 -8.40 18.92
C TYR A 24 -18.41 -7.61 19.82
N LEU A 25 -18.19 -6.29 19.95
CA LEU A 25 -19.04 -5.40 20.75
C LEU A 25 -20.51 -5.50 20.32
N GLY A 26 -20.77 -5.43 19.02
CA GLY A 26 -22.13 -5.51 18.50
C GLY A 26 -22.80 -6.86 18.76
N SER A 27 -22.04 -7.95 18.81
CA SER A 27 -22.58 -9.27 19.18
C SER A 27 -22.97 -9.32 20.65
N ASP A 28 -22.10 -8.82 21.54
CA ASP A 28 -22.35 -8.75 22.98
C ASP A 28 -23.56 -7.84 23.29
N MET A 29 -23.70 -6.71 22.58
CA MET A 29 -24.84 -5.79 22.74
C MET A 29 -26.17 -6.40 22.29
N ILE A 30 -26.17 -7.16 21.19
CA ILE A 30 -27.38 -7.86 20.73
C ILE A 30 -27.76 -8.94 21.75
N GLU A 31 -26.81 -9.74 22.23
CA GLU A 31 -27.04 -10.77 23.24
C GLU A 31 -27.59 -10.16 24.53
N ALA A 32 -26.92 -9.15 25.08
CA ALA A 32 -27.36 -8.43 26.27
C ALA A 32 -28.74 -7.77 26.07
N GLY A 33 -29.05 -7.25 24.88
CA GLY A 33 -30.33 -6.62 24.61
C GLY A 33 -31.48 -7.62 24.55
N ASN A 34 -31.23 -8.84 24.08
CA ASN A 34 -32.19 -9.94 24.14
C ASN A 34 -32.41 -10.43 25.56
N GLU A 35 -31.33 -10.61 26.35
CA GLU A 35 -31.42 -11.01 27.77
C GLU A 35 -32.13 -9.96 28.63
N PHE A 36 -31.91 -8.67 28.35
CA PHE A 36 -32.59 -7.58 29.03
C PHE A 36 -34.09 -7.52 28.72
N GLY A 37 -34.49 -8.06 27.56
CA GLY A 37 -35.86 -8.07 27.06
C GLY A 37 -36.04 -7.15 25.86
N ALA A 38 -36.20 -7.76 24.69
CA ALA A 38 -36.32 -7.05 23.40
C ALA A 38 -37.51 -6.07 23.33
N GLU A 39 -38.59 -6.34 24.08
CA GLU A 39 -39.76 -5.47 24.14
C GLU A 39 -39.57 -4.23 25.02
N THR A 40 -38.50 -4.19 25.82
CA THR A 40 -38.19 -3.01 26.62
C THR A 40 -37.59 -1.91 25.73
N PRO A 41 -37.81 -0.62 26.04
CA PRO A 41 -37.18 0.48 25.30
C PRO A 41 -35.65 0.40 25.27
N TYR A 42 -35.04 -0.10 26.35
CA TYR A 42 -33.59 -0.23 26.44
C TYR A 42 -33.07 -1.47 25.68
N GLY A 43 -33.71 -2.63 25.83
CA GLY A 43 -33.32 -3.86 25.12
C GLY A 43 -33.41 -3.71 23.60
N SER A 44 -34.52 -3.16 23.08
CA SER A 44 -34.68 -2.86 21.66
C SER A 44 -33.65 -1.84 21.13
N ALA A 45 -33.32 -0.81 21.92
CA ALA A 45 -32.28 0.15 21.56
C ALA A 45 -30.91 -0.52 21.52
N LEU A 46 -30.58 -1.36 22.51
CA LEU A 46 -29.30 -2.06 22.58
C LEU A 46 -29.10 -3.01 21.40
N ILE A 47 -30.14 -3.74 21.01
CA ILE A 47 -30.12 -4.60 19.81
C ILE A 47 -29.86 -3.77 18.54
N ARG A 48 -30.54 -2.63 18.37
CA ARG A 48 -30.37 -1.76 17.19
C ARG A 48 -28.95 -1.16 17.12
N VAL A 49 -28.41 -0.72 18.25
CA VAL A 49 -27.03 -0.23 18.30
C VAL A 49 -26.07 -1.36 17.98
N GLY A 50 -26.24 -2.54 18.58
CA GLY A 50 -25.38 -3.69 18.29
C GLY A 50 -25.40 -4.12 16.82
N GLN A 51 -26.55 -4.10 16.14
CA GLN A 51 -26.64 -4.33 14.69
C GLN A 51 -25.85 -3.27 13.88
N THR A 52 -25.94 -2.01 14.32
CA THR A 52 -25.23 -0.91 13.68
C THR A 52 -23.71 -1.07 13.85
N GLU A 53 -23.25 -1.45 15.05
CA GLU A 53 -21.84 -1.71 15.34
C GLU A 53 -21.27 -2.85 14.48
N LYS A 54 -22.02 -3.94 14.29
CA LYS A 54 -21.59 -5.03 13.39
C LYS A 54 -21.45 -4.54 11.96
N SER A 55 -22.43 -3.80 11.43
CA SER A 55 -22.38 -3.25 10.08
C SER A 55 -21.23 -2.25 9.90
N LEU A 56 -20.94 -1.43 10.93
CA LEU A 56 -19.81 -0.52 10.93
C LEU A 56 -18.48 -1.28 10.90
N GLY A 57 -18.35 -2.34 11.69
CA GLY A 57 -17.18 -3.21 11.69
C GLY A 57 -16.93 -3.90 10.34
N GLU A 58 -17.98 -4.35 9.66
CA GLU A 58 -17.89 -4.89 8.29
C GLU A 58 -17.40 -3.82 7.31
N THR A 59 -17.99 -2.63 7.36
CA THR A 59 -17.63 -1.49 6.50
C THR A 59 -16.18 -1.07 6.71
N GLU A 60 -15.71 -1.05 7.96
CA GLU A 60 -14.31 -0.74 8.29
C GLU A 60 -13.36 -1.78 7.66
N ARG A 61 -13.66 -3.08 7.80
CA ARG A 61 -12.85 -4.15 7.20
C ARG A 61 -12.75 -4.00 5.69
N ASP A 62 -13.87 -3.70 5.03
CA ASP A 62 -13.90 -3.53 3.59
C ASP A 62 -13.19 -2.24 3.14
N TYR A 63 -13.30 -1.16 3.91
CA TYR A 63 -12.57 0.07 3.66
C TYR A 63 -11.05 -0.16 3.71
N ILE A 64 -10.55 -0.87 4.73
CA ILE A 64 -9.12 -1.14 4.86
C ILE A 64 -8.63 -2.04 3.73
N ARG A 65 -9.37 -3.11 3.41
CA ARG A 65 -9.07 -3.99 2.25
C ARG A 65 -9.07 -3.21 0.94
N GLY A 66 -10.04 -2.31 0.76
CA GLY A 66 -10.15 -1.43 -0.40
C GLY A 66 -8.96 -0.49 -0.51
N GLY A 67 -8.57 0.17 0.58
CA GLY A 67 -7.38 1.04 0.61
C GLY A 67 -6.08 0.28 0.32
N HIS A 68 -5.94 -0.93 0.86
CA HIS A 68 -4.77 -1.75 0.61
C HIS A 68 -4.69 -2.19 -0.85
N SER A 69 -5.77 -2.77 -1.40
CA SER A 69 -5.79 -3.27 -2.77
C SER A 69 -5.79 -2.17 -3.83
N GLY A 70 -6.47 -1.05 -3.57
CA GLY A 70 -6.63 0.06 -4.52
C GLY A 70 -5.45 1.03 -4.57
N LEU A 71 -4.65 1.12 -3.50
CA LEU A 71 -3.56 2.10 -3.41
C LEU A 71 -2.24 1.50 -2.93
N ILE A 72 -2.24 0.85 -1.76
CA ILE A 72 -0.99 0.46 -1.09
C ILE A 72 -0.25 -0.61 -1.90
N ALA A 73 -0.92 -1.69 -2.28
CA ALA A 73 -0.29 -2.79 -3.01
C ALA A 73 0.23 -2.38 -4.40
N PRO A 74 -0.52 -1.63 -5.24
CA PRO A 74 0.01 -1.10 -6.50
C PRO A 74 1.24 -0.20 -6.31
N LEU A 75 1.26 0.67 -5.29
CA LEU A 75 2.39 1.56 -5.02
C LEU A 75 3.63 0.79 -4.55
N GLN A 76 3.46 -0.22 -3.69
CA GLN A 76 4.56 -1.11 -3.29
C GLN A 76 5.18 -1.81 -4.50
N ASN A 77 4.35 -2.37 -5.37
CA ASN A 77 4.81 -3.02 -6.60
C ASN A 77 5.57 -2.05 -7.52
N PHE A 78 5.06 -0.82 -7.69
CA PHE A 78 5.73 0.21 -8.47
C PHE A 78 7.12 0.57 -7.91
N LEU A 79 7.23 0.73 -6.60
CA LEU A 79 8.51 1.06 -5.94
C LEU A 79 9.52 -0.09 -6.04
N ASP A 80 9.05 -1.33 -5.93
CA ASP A 80 9.93 -2.50 -5.94
C ASP A 80 10.36 -2.93 -7.35
N SER A 81 9.56 -2.67 -8.38
CA SER A 81 9.89 -2.99 -9.77
C SER A 81 10.35 -1.74 -10.53
N ASP A 82 9.42 -0.86 -10.82
CA ASP A 82 9.58 0.14 -11.88
C ASP A 82 10.51 1.25 -11.44
N MET A 83 10.38 1.70 -10.19
CA MET A 83 11.27 2.73 -9.66
C MET A 83 12.73 2.26 -9.62
N ARG A 84 12.98 0.99 -9.28
CA ARG A 84 14.33 0.41 -9.34
C ARG A 84 14.86 0.38 -10.78
N ASN A 85 14.02 0.07 -11.76
CA ASN A 85 14.38 0.11 -13.18
C ASN A 85 14.72 1.53 -13.66
N ILE A 86 13.94 2.53 -13.25
CA ILE A 86 14.20 3.94 -13.55
C ILE A 86 15.54 4.38 -12.98
N ILE A 87 15.83 4.04 -11.71
CA ILE A 87 17.10 4.38 -11.06
C ILE A 87 18.29 3.74 -11.80
N ARG A 88 18.17 2.46 -12.19
CA ARG A 88 19.21 1.77 -12.97
C ARG A 88 19.43 2.43 -14.33
N SER A 89 18.36 2.71 -15.06
CA SER A 89 18.42 3.35 -16.38
C SER A 89 19.05 4.74 -16.31
N ARG A 90 18.72 5.52 -15.27
CA ARG A 90 19.33 6.83 -15.02
C ARG A 90 20.85 6.72 -14.79
N LYS A 91 21.31 5.73 -14.03
CA LYS A 91 22.74 5.49 -13.81
C LYS A 91 23.47 5.13 -15.10
N VAL A 92 22.87 4.27 -15.93
CA VAL A 92 23.43 3.91 -17.25
C VAL A 92 23.51 5.14 -18.16
N LEU A 93 22.46 5.95 -18.19
CA LEU A 93 22.42 7.17 -18.99
C LEU A 93 23.52 8.15 -18.59
N GLU A 94 23.74 8.36 -17.29
CA GLU A 94 24.79 9.24 -16.79
C GLU A 94 26.19 8.75 -17.18
N ASN A 95 26.45 7.45 -17.07
CA ASN A 95 27.71 6.87 -17.54
C ASN A 95 27.92 7.09 -19.05
N LYS A 96 26.90 6.85 -19.85
CA LYS A 96 26.96 7.06 -21.32
C LYS A 96 27.15 8.54 -21.68
N ARG A 97 26.58 9.46 -20.91
CA ARG A 97 26.81 10.90 -21.05
C ARG A 97 28.28 11.24 -20.84
N LEU A 98 28.88 10.73 -19.77
CA LEU A 98 30.30 10.97 -19.45
C LEU A 98 31.24 10.38 -20.52
N ASP A 99 30.97 9.16 -20.99
CA ASP A 99 31.72 8.54 -22.10
C ASP A 99 31.66 9.40 -23.37
N LEU A 100 30.45 9.89 -23.71
CA LEU A 100 30.23 10.75 -24.86
C LEU A 100 31.01 12.07 -24.73
N ASP A 101 30.99 12.70 -23.56
CA ASP A 101 31.72 13.94 -23.29
C ASP A 101 33.25 13.74 -23.42
N ALA A 102 33.77 12.60 -22.96
CA ALA A 102 35.17 12.23 -23.12
C ALA A 102 35.54 12.03 -24.60
N CYS A 103 34.73 11.29 -25.37
CA CYS A 103 34.93 11.08 -26.80
C CYS A 103 34.85 12.39 -27.60
N LYS A 104 33.86 13.25 -27.33
CA LYS A 104 33.74 14.58 -27.94
C LYS A 104 35.01 15.42 -27.69
N THR A 105 35.53 15.40 -26.47
CA THR A 105 36.75 16.13 -26.11
C THR A 105 37.97 15.59 -26.86
N LYS A 106 38.12 14.26 -26.96
CA LYS A 106 39.20 13.63 -27.73
C LYS A 106 39.16 14.02 -29.22
N VAL A 107 37.98 13.93 -29.85
CA VAL A 107 37.80 14.30 -31.27
C VAL A 107 38.15 15.77 -31.51
N ARG A 108 37.72 16.68 -30.62
CA ARG A 108 38.07 18.11 -30.70
C ARG A 108 39.59 18.32 -30.63
N LYS A 109 40.29 17.65 -29.72
CA LYS A 109 41.75 17.73 -29.59
C LYS A 109 42.46 17.22 -30.85
N CYS A 110 42.08 16.06 -31.38
CA CYS A 110 42.69 15.51 -32.60
C CYS A 110 42.50 16.45 -33.80
N ARG A 111 41.30 17.02 -33.97
CA ARG A 111 41.02 18.00 -35.04
C ARG A 111 41.88 19.26 -34.90
N ALA A 112 42.06 19.77 -33.69
CA ALA A 112 42.92 20.92 -33.45
C ALA A 112 44.39 20.64 -33.82
N MET A 113 44.90 19.44 -33.48
CA MET A 113 46.26 19.02 -33.83
C MET A 113 46.47 18.89 -35.35
N THR A 114 45.50 18.33 -36.08
CA THR A 114 45.58 18.23 -37.54
C THR A 114 45.56 19.59 -38.24
N ILE A 115 44.91 20.61 -37.66
CA ILE A 115 44.87 21.96 -38.21
C ILE A 115 46.17 22.72 -37.90
N GLN A 116 46.87 22.37 -36.83
CA GLN A 116 48.13 23.01 -36.40
C GLN A 116 49.39 22.42 -37.03
N THR A 117 49.29 21.39 -37.88
CA THR A 117 50.45 20.86 -38.60
C THR A 117 50.53 21.56 -39.96
N PRO A 118 51.45 22.53 -40.19
CA PRO A 118 51.70 23.05 -41.54
C PRO A 118 52.42 21.97 -42.34
N GLN A 119 52.07 21.82 -43.63
CA GLN A 119 52.97 21.16 -44.59
C GLN A 119 54.27 21.96 -44.73
#